data_AF-A0A517LL89-F1
#
_entry.id   AF-A0A517LL89-F1
#
_cell.length_a   1.000
_cell.length_b   1.000
_cell.length_c   1.000
_cell.angle_alpha   90.00
_cell.angle_beta   90.00
_cell.angle_gamma   90.00
#
_symmetry.space_group_name_H-M   'P 1'
#
loop_
_entity.id
_entity.type
_entity.pdbx_description
1 polymer ?
#
loop_
_entity_poly.entity_id
_entity_poly.type
_entity_poly.pdbx_seq_one_letter_code
_entity_poly.pdbx_strand_id
1 'polypeptide(L)'
;MLPLTTHILSALALLLTILTTSVQATNDICPGYNYAVWHGPPQPSRNGARQFGVVNHNCDASATCPPGNPCTCSSFSCTPNPATINGFINHENLWFVCREDVRMGQCWFFNHVPGYAIEKCCRNDGKKNKERGLINDEQFEAINATNTLLDRHIEEYASALKKRAGDVVLVRERQKREMRDAEMREMAVGLGKWS
;
A
#
# COMPACT_ATOMS: atom_id res chain seq x y z
N MET A 1 25.98 50.85 9.83
CA MET A 1 26.69 49.58 10.04
C MET A 1 25.71 48.59 10.66
N LEU A 2 25.03 47.77 9.83
CA LEU A 2 24.19 46.66 10.31
C LEU A 2 25.04 45.39 10.43
N PRO A 3 24.79 44.52 11.42
CA PRO A 3 25.67 43.40 11.72
C PRO A 3 25.50 42.27 10.69
N LEU A 4 26.62 41.83 10.11
CA LEU A 4 26.71 40.78 9.08
C LEU A 4 26.42 39.36 9.61
N THR A 5 26.03 39.21 10.89
CA THR A 5 25.95 37.92 11.60
C THR A 5 24.56 37.26 11.56
N THR A 6 23.49 38.01 11.28
CA THR A 6 22.11 37.49 11.25
C THR A 6 21.77 36.68 10.00
N HIS A 7 22.48 36.90 8.88
CA HIS A 7 22.18 36.20 7.63
C HIS A 7 22.74 34.76 7.56
N ILE A 8 23.80 34.45 8.31
CA ILE A 8 24.45 33.12 8.29
C ILE A 8 23.61 32.09 9.07
N LEU A 9 23.02 32.49 10.19
CA LEU A 9 22.16 31.62 11.01
C LEU A 9 20.85 31.23 10.30
N SER A 10 20.27 32.14 9.51
CA SER A 10 19.04 31.86 8.76
C SER A 10 19.24 30.92 7.57
N ALA A 11 20.43 30.92 6.96
CA ALA A 11 20.76 30.01 5.84
C ALA A 11 20.97 28.56 6.31
N LEU A 12 21.57 28.35 7.49
CA LEU A 12 21.76 27.03 8.08
C LEU A 12 20.43 26.38 8.53
N ALA A 13 19.49 27.17 9.05
CA ALA A 13 18.16 26.68 9.43
C ALA A 13 17.30 26.23 8.22
N LEU A 14 17.52 26.84 7.06
CA LEU A 14 16.85 26.45 5.81
C LEU A 14 17.48 25.17 5.22
N LEU A 15 18.80 25.02 5.31
CA LEU A 15 19.50 23.79 4.87
C LEU A 15 19.17 22.58 5.76
N LEU A 16 18.97 22.78 7.07
CA LEU A 16 18.56 21.69 7.97
C LEU A 16 17.11 21.24 7.76
N THR A 17 16.20 22.14 7.36
CA THR A 17 14.79 21.79 7.07
C THR A 17 14.64 21.09 5.71
N ILE A 18 15.55 21.32 4.76
CA ILE A 18 15.53 20.65 3.44
C ILE A 18 16.08 19.21 3.52
N LEU A 19 16.99 18.88 4.45
CA LEU A 19 17.52 17.51 4.59
C LEU A 19 16.59 16.52 5.30
N THR A 20 15.50 16.97 5.93
CA THR A 20 14.60 16.08 6.69
C THR A 20 13.46 15.45 5.89
N THR A 21 13.29 15.77 4.60
CA THR A 21 12.08 15.38 3.84
C THR A 21 12.32 14.43 2.68
N SER A 22 13.55 14.02 2.39
CA SER A 22 13.83 13.03 1.34
C SER A 22 14.13 11.65 1.92
N VAL A 23 13.25 11.12 2.78
CA VAL A 23 13.14 9.66 2.91
C VAL A 23 12.55 9.22 1.59
N GLN A 24 13.43 8.75 0.71
CA GLN A 24 13.13 8.36 -0.66
C GLN A 24 11.85 7.53 -0.68
N ALA A 25 10.93 7.96 -1.52
CA ALA A 25 9.78 7.21 -1.94
C ALA A 25 10.23 5.88 -2.55
N THR A 26 10.40 4.88 -1.69
CA THR A 26 10.43 3.50 -2.15
C THR A 26 9.10 3.26 -2.83
N ASN A 27 9.11 2.84 -4.10
CA ASN A 27 7.93 2.36 -4.84
C ASN A 27 7.35 1.17 -4.09
N ASP A 28 6.52 1.47 -3.11
CA ASP A 28 6.05 0.53 -2.11
C ASP A 28 4.75 1.06 -1.55
N ILE A 29 3.72 0.23 -1.60
CA ILE A 29 2.37 0.65 -1.23
C ILE A 29 2.19 0.78 0.28
N CYS A 30 2.48 -0.30 0.99
CA CYS A 30 2.06 -0.53 2.36
C CYS A 30 2.98 -1.62 2.95
N PRO A 31 3.82 -1.33 3.95
CA PRO A 31 4.52 -2.37 4.67
C PRO A 31 3.52 -3.31 5.36
N GLY A 32 3.58 -4.61 5.04
CA GLY A 32 2.71 -5.61 5.65
C GLY A 32 1.32 -5.77 5.01
N TYR A 33 1.17 -5.52 3.70
CA TYR A 33 -0.09 -5.75 2.99
C TYR A 33 0.11 -6.38 1.61
N ASN A 34 -0.89 -7.12 1.13
CA ASN A 34 -0.88 -7.78 -0.18
C ASN A 34 -1.16 -6.79 -1.31
N TYR A 35 -2.14 -5.91 -1.09
CA TYR A 35 -2.64 -4.95 -2.06
C TYR A 35 -2.82 -3.57 -1.43
N ALA A 36 -3.00 -2.56 -2.27
CA ALA A 36 -3.39 -1.22 -1.85
C ALA A 36 -4.33 -0.56 -2.83
N VAL A 37 -5.23 0.26 -2.28
CA VAL A 37 -6.14 1.10 -3.04
C VAL A 37 -5.48 2.45 -3.29
N TRP A 38 -5.56 2.92 -4.52
CA TRP A 38 -5.13 4.26 -4.92
C TRP A 38 -6.28 5.01 -5.56
N HIS A 39 -6.16 6.34 -5.61
CA HIS A 39 -7.06 7.16 -6.41
C HIS A 39 -6.26 8.13 -7.30
N GLY A 40 -6.78 8.36 -8.51
CA GLY A 40 -6.25 9.37 -9.42
C GLY A 40 -6.60 10.80 -8.99
N PRO A 41 -6.05 11.82 -9.67
CA PRO A 41 -6.51 13.19 -9.51
C PRO A 41 -7.99 13.30 -9.94
N PRO A 42 -8.72 14.29 -9.41
CA PRO A 42 -10.05 14.65 -9.89
C PRO A 42 -10.04 14.87 -11.42
N GLN A 43 -10.99 14.28 -12.14
CA GLN A 43 -11.11 14.46 -13.60
C GLN A 43 -12.09 15.59 -13.92
N PRO A 44 -11.64 16.73 -14.51
CA PRO A 44 -12.53 17.86 -14.83
C PRO A 44 -13.65 17.48 -15.80
N SER A 45 -13.36 16.60 -16.77
CA SER A 45 -14.31 16.08 -17.75
C SER A 45 -15.42 15.20 -17.13
N ARG A 46 -15.31 14.86 -15.84
CA ARG A 46 -16.28 14.04 -15.10
C ARG A 46 -16.71 14.70 -13.80
N ASN A 47 -16.89 16.02 -13.80
CA ASN A 47 -17.34 16.80 -12.64
C ASN A 47 -16.45 16.59 -11.39
N GLY A 48 -15.13 16.40 -11.59
CA GLY A 48 -14.18 16.18 -10.49
C GLY A 48 -14.19 14.76 -9.92
N ALA A 49 -14.92 13.81 -10.53
CA ALA A 49 -14.87 12.41 -10.12
C ALA A 49 -13.44 11.85 -10.19
N ARG A 50 -13.07 11.01 -9.21
CA ARG A 50 -11.76 10.36 -9.13
C ARG A 50 -11.87 8.93 -9.64
N GLN A 51 -10.83 8.49 -10.35
CA GLN A 51 -10.64 7.07 -10.67
C GLN A 51 -10.04 6.37 -9.45
N PHE A 52 -10.49 5.14 -9.18
CA PHE A 52 -9.92 4.31 -8.12
C PHE A 52 -9.33 3.05 -8.71
N GLY A 53 -8.34 2.47 -8.05
CA GLY A 53 -7.78 1.20 -8.45
C GLY A 53 -7.12 0.46 -7.29
N VAL A 54 -6.75 -0.78 -7.56
CA VAL A 54 -6.05 -1.67 -6.63
C VAL A 54 -4.77 -2.13 -7.29
N VAL A 55 -3.69 -2.14 -6.52
CA VAL A 55 -2.38 -2.60 -6.95
C VAL A 55 -1.77 -3.54 -5.95
N ASN A 56 -0.90 -4.43 -6.42
CA ASN A 56 -0.17 -5.37 -5.57
C ASN A 56 1.08 -4.72 -4.93
N HIS A 57 1.83 -5.50 -4.16
CA HIS A 57 3.08 -5.09 -3.53
C HIS A 57 4.20 -4.64 -4.50
N ASN A 58 4.10 -4.98 -5.79
CA ASN A 58 5.03 -4.57 -6.85
C ASN A 58 4.53 -3.33 -7.62
N CYS A 59 3.44 -2.70 -7.20
CA CYS A 59 2.76 -1.61 -7.92
C CYS A 59 2.16 -2.03 -9.27
N ASP A 60 1.93 -3.32 -9.51
CA ASP A 60 1.18 -3.77 -10.69
C ASP A 60 -0.32 -3.56 -10.44
N ALA A 61 -1.04 -3.13 -11.47
CA ALA A 61 -2.48 -2.87 -11.37
C ALA A 61 -3.28 -4.19 -11.41
N SER A 62 -4.08 -4.40 -10.37
CA SER A 62 -4.90 -5.61 -10.16
C SER A 62 -6.38 -5.36 -10.45
N ALA A 63 -6.87 -4.15 -10.18
CA ALA A 63 -8.23 -3.75 -10.51
C ALA A 63 -8.32 -2.24 -10.74
N THR A 64 -9.29 -1.82 -11.54
CA THR A 64 -9.63 -0.40 -11.72
C THR A 64 -11.14 -0.22 -11.67
N CYS A 65 -11.57 0.86 -11.03
CA CYS A 65 -12.96 1.29 -10.98
C CYS A 65 -13.11 2.57 -11.81
N PRO A 66 -14.13 2.68 -12.68
CA PRO A 66 -14.38 3.90 -13.43
C PRO A 66 -14.49 5.13 -12.52
N PRO A 67 -14.20 6.34 -13.03
CA PRO A 67 -14.28 7.54 -12.21
C PRO A 67 -15.68 7.73 -11.63
N GLY A 68 -15.78 7.86 -10.31
CA GLY A 68 -17.07 7.94 -9.61
C GLY A 68 -16.99 7.48 -8.16
N ASN A 69 -18.09 6.90 -7.67
CA ASN A 69 -18.16 6.31 -6.34
C ASN A 69 -17.53 4.90 -6.37
N PRO A 70 -16.41 4.64 -5.68
CA PRO A 70 -15.78 3.32 -5.70
C PRO A 70 -16.69 2.23 -5.13
N CYS A 71 -17.64 2.58 -4.26
CA CYS A 71 -18.59 1.66 -3.64
C CYS A 71 -19.65 1.11 -4.60
N THR A 72 -19.73 1.63 -5.84
CA THR A 72 -20.57 1.04 -6.89
C THR A 72 -19.84 0.00 -7.74
N CYS A 73 -18.53 -0.17 -7.53
CA CYS A 73 -17.73 -1.18 -8.22
C CYS A 73 -17.77 -2.51 -7.47
N SER A 74 -17.97 -3.62 -8.21
CA SER A 74 -18.10 -4.96 -7.64
C SER A 74 -16.85 -5.44 -6.91
N SER A 75 -15.67 -4.92 -7.28
CA SER A 75 -14.40 -5.27 -6.63
C SER A 75 -14.19 -4.61 -5.28
N PHE A 76 -14.98 -3.60 -4.89
CA PHE A 76 -14.82 -2.89 -3.62
C PHE A 76 -15.95 -3.21 -2.65
N SER A 77 -15.58 -3.33 -1.38
CA SER A 77 -16.50 -3.33 -0.26
C SER A 77 -16.36 -2.00 0.48
N CYS A 78 -17.48 -1.43 0.90
CA CYS A 78 -17.51 -0.16 1.62
C CYS A 78 -18.28 -0.24 2.94
N THR A 79 -17.90 0.62 3.88
CA THR A 79 -18.71 0.91 5.08
C THR A 79 -20.00 1.67 4.72
N PRO A 80 -21.03 1.59 5.57
CA PRO A 80 -22.13 2.55 5.58
C PRO A 80 -21.64 3.98 5.84
N ASN A 81 -22.50 4.96 5.60
CA ASN A 81 -22.24 6.41 5.68
C ASN A 81 -21.40 6.84 6.93
N PRO A 82 -20.27 7.57 6.76
CA PRO A 82 -19.63 7.96 5.51
C PRO A 82 -19.07 6.74 4.76
N ALA A 83 -19.42 6.64 3.48
CA ALA A 83 -19.00 5.51 2.65
C ALA A 83 -17.49 5.57 2.43
N THR A 84 -16.79 4.56 2.94
CA THR A 84 -15.33 4.42 2.76
C THR A 84 -15.01 2.99 2.37
N ILE A 85 -13.98 2.80 1.54
CA ILE A 85 -13.53 1.47 1.14
C ILE A 85 -12.95 0.76 2.38
N ASN A 86 -13.52 -0.40 2.72
CA ASN A 86 -13.06 -1.26 3.81
C ASN A 86 -12.72 -2.69 3.36
N GLY A 87 -12.90 -3.00 2.07
CA GLY A 87 -12.49 -4.27 1.52
C GLY A 87 -12.32 -4.26 0.01
N PHE A 88 -11.64 -5.30 -0.46
CA PHE A 88 -11.39 -5.58 -1.87
C PHE A 88 -11.68 -7.06 -2.14
N ILE A 89 -12.23 -7.34 -3.32
CA ILE A 89 -12.44 -8.69 -3.83
C ILE A 89 -11.59 -8.82 -5.09
N ASN A 90 -10.63 -9.74 -5.08
CA ASN A 90 -9.76 -9.97 -6.24
C ASN A 90 -10.49 -10.72 -7.36
N HIS A 91 -9.80 -10.96 -8.47
CA HIS A 91 -10.35 -11.68 -9.64
C HIS A 91 -10.68 -13.16 -9.34
N GLU A 92 -10.18 -13.71 -8.24
CA GLU A 92 -10.46 -15.07 -7.76
C GLU A 92 -11.59 -15.12 -6.73
N ASN A 93 -12.31 -14.01 -6.53
CA ASN A 93 -13.34 -13.83 -5.50
C ASN A 93 -12.84 -13.92 -4.05
N LEU A 94 -11.53 -13.82 -3.81
CA LEU A 94 -10.96 -13.78 -2.47
C LEU A 94 -11.14 -12.40 -1.85
N TRP A 95 -11.53 -12.39 -0.57
CA TRP A 95 -11.75 -11.21 0.23
C TRP A 95 -10.46 -10.70 0.87
N PHE A 96 -10.31 -9.38 0.83
CA PHE A 96 -9.25 -8.64 1.49
C PHE A 96 -9.87 -7.55 2.35
N VAL A 97 -9.39 -7.40 3.58
CA VAL A 97 -9.76 -6.27 4.47
C VAL A 97 -8.84 -5.10 4.21
N CYS A 98 -9.41 -3.94 3.92
CA CYS A 98 -8.68 -2.71 3.65
C CYS A 98 -8.75 -1.75 4.85
N ARG A 99 -7.61 -1.16 5.23
CA ARG A 99 -7.47 -0.25 6.37
C ARG A 99 -6.60 0.94 6.01
N GLU A 100 -6.80 2.05 6.71
CA GLU A 100 -5.80 3.12 6.72
C GLU A 100 -4.56 2.67 7.47
N ASP A 101 -3.39 3.14 7.03
CA ASP A 101 -2.11 2.96 7.69
C ASP A 101 -1.37 4.30 7.61
N VAL A 102 -0.61 4.67 8.63
CA VAL A 102 0.16 5.94 8.60
C VAL A 102 1.45 5.83 7.80
N ARG A 103 1.82 4.62 7.36
CA ARG A 103 3.04 4.28 6.63
C ARG A 103 2.76 3.90 5.17
N MET A 104 1.61 4.29 4.64
CA MET A 104 1.32 4.10 3.21
C MET A 104 2.34 4.89 2.40
N GLY A 105 2.95 4.23 1.43
CA GLY A 105 3.80 4.87 0.45
C GLY A 105 2.99 5.29 -0.76
N GLN A 106 3.62 5.17 -1.92
CA GLN A 106 3.06 5.58 -3.19
C GLN A 106 3.56 4.65 -4.29
N CYS A 107 2.73 4.46 -5.30
CA CYS A 107 3.13 3.76 -6.50
C CYS A 107 3.27 4.73 -7.65
N TRP A 108 4.34 4.54 -8.41
CA TRP A 108 4.63 5.33 -9.60
C TRP A 108 4.08 4.57 -10.80
N PHE A 109 2.88 4.95 -11.21
CA PHE A 109 2.24 4.40 -12.39
C PHE A 109 2.64 5.23 -13.62
N PHE A 110 2.78 4.57 -14.76
CA PHE A 110 2.98 5.19 -16.08
C PHE A 110 4.11 6.25 -16.09
N ASN A 111 5.36 5.79 -16.20
CA ASN A 111 6.57 6.58 -16.52
C ASN A 111 6.39 8.10 -16.39
N HIS A 112 6.60 8.62 -15.17
CA HIS A 112 6.76 10.05 -14.81
C HIS A 112 5.54 10.87 -14.34
N VAL A 113 4.39 10.27 -14.03
CA VAL A 113 3.35 10.98 -13.24
C VAL A 113 3.68 10.86 -11.75
N PRO A 114 3.68 11.96 -10.95
CA PRO A 114 3.87 11.87 -9.50
C PRO A 114 2.88 10.86 -8.90
N GLY A 115 3.41 9.93 -8.10
CA GLY A 115 2.74 8.69 -7.72
C GLY A 115 1.33 8.90 -7.17
N TYR A 116 0.39 8.03 -7.56
CA TYR A 116 -0.94 8.08 -6.96
C TYR A 116 -0.80 7.72 -5.47
N ALA A 117 -1.35 8.60 -4.63
CA ALA A 117 -1.37 8.39 -3.20
C ALA A 117 -2.16 7.11 -2.90
N ILE A 118 -1.60 6.27 -2.03
CA ILE A 118 -2.31 5.14 -1.48
C ILE A 118 -3.31 5.66 -0.45
N GLU A 119 -4.56 5.19 -0.57
CA GLU A 119 -5.65 5.54 0.32
C GLU A 119 -5.92 4.45 1.36
N LYS A 120 -5.81 3.18 0.97
CA LYS A 120 -6.04 2.03 1.84
C LYS A 120 -5.03 0.93 1.56
N CYS A 121 -4.64 0.20 2.62
CA CYS A 121 -3.81 -0.99 2.55
C CYS A 121 -4.68 -2.23 2.79
N CYS A 122 -4.61 -3.23 1.94
CA CYS A 122 -5.52 -4.39 1.92
C CYS A 122 -4.77 -5.70 2.17
N ARG A 123 -5.32 -6.52 3.07
CA ARG A 123 -4.74 -7.79 3.52
C ARG A 123 -5.73 -8.94 3.36
N ASN A 124 -5.24 -10.12 2.97
CA ASN A 124 -6.08 -11.27 2.69
C ASN A 124 -6.85 -11.71 3.95
N ASP A 125 -8.17 -11.73 3.85
CA ASP A 125 -9.09 -12.16 4.90
C ASP A 125 -9.27 -13.68 4.86
N GLY A 126 -8.20 -14.41 5.19
CA GLY A 126 -8.19 -15.87 5.17
C GLY A 126 -9.35 -16.46 5.97
N LYS A 127 -9.70 -15.86 7.11
CA LYS A 127 -10.81 -16.33 7.95
C LYS A 127 -12.14 -16.24 7.20
N LYS A 128 -12.48 -15.07 6.65
CA LYS A 128 -13.71 -14.88 5.88
C LYS A 128 -13.74 -15.75 4.62
N ASN A 129 -12.60 -15.91 3.94
CA ASN A 129 -12.49 -16.76 2.77
C ASN A 129 -12.77 -18.23 3.11
N LYS A 130 -12.23 -18.71 4.24
CA LYS A 130 -12.48 -20.06 4.75
C LYS A 130 -13.94 -20.26 5.17
N GLU A 131 -14.51 -19.32 5.92
CA GLU A 131 -15.92 -19.34 6.35
C GLU A 131 -16.90 -19.36 5.16
N ARG A 132 -16.51 -18.79 4.02
CA ARG A 132 -17.29 -18.80 2.77
C ARG A 132 -17.03 -20.02 1.89
N GLY A 133 -16.15 -20.93 2.28
CA GLY A 133 -15.76 -22.09 1.48
C GLY A 133 -15.01 -21.73 0.20
N LEU A 134 -14.37 -20.54 0.14
CA LEU A 134 -13.59 -20.09 -1.01
C LEU A 134 -12.17 -20.65 -1.01
N ILE A 135 -11.68 -21.06 0.16
CA ILE A 135 -10.37 -21.68 0.34
C ILE A 135 -10.48 -22.90 1.25
N ASN A 136 -9.56 -23.85 1.09
CA ASN A 136 -9.42 -25.02 1.97
C ASN A 136 -8.50 -24.72 3.18
N ASP A 137 -8.29 -25.72 4.04
CA ASP A 137 -7.44 -25.58 5.22
C ASP A 137 -5.97 -25.26 4.89
N GLU A 138 -5.41 -25.90 3.87
CA GLU A 138 -4.03 -25.71 3.44
C GLU A 138 -3.79 -24.29 2.92
N GLN A 139 -4.71 -23.79 2.08
CA GLN A 139 -4.71 -22.41 1.58
C GLN A 139 -4.88 -21.40 2.71
N PHE A 140 -5.74 -21.70 3.69
CA PHE A 140 -5.90 -20.86 4.87
C PHE A 140 -4.60 -20.75 5.68
N GLU A 141 -3.89 -21.85 5.90
CA GLU A 141 -2.61 -21.83 6.62
C GLU A 141 -1.53 -21.08 5.83
N ALA A 142 -1.49 -21.19 4.50
CA ALA A 142 -0.57 -20.41 3.67
C ALA A 142 -0.85 -18.90 3.80
N ILE A 143 -2.12 -18.49 3.70
CA ILE A 143 -2.55 -17.10 3.92
C ILE A 143 -2.21 -16.64 5.35
N ASN A 144 -2.42 -17.49 6.36
CA ASN A 144 -2.12 -17.17 7.75
C ASN A 144 -0.61 -16.98 7.99
N ALA A 145 0.23 -17.80 7.35
CA ALA A 145 1.68 -17.65 7.37
C ALA A 145 2.13 -16.35 6.69
N THR A 146 1.56 -16.01 5.52
CA THR A 146 1.78 -14.72 4.87
C THR A 146 1.35 -13.57 5.79
N ASN A 147 0.18 -13.66 6.40
CA ASN A 147 -0.33 -12.67 7.33
C ASN A 147 0.63 -12.46 8.52
N THR A 148 1.15 -13.53 9.11
CA THR A 148 2.16 -13.44 10.18
C THR A 148 3.46 -12.75 9.72
N LEU A 149 3.90 -13.05 8.49
CA LEU A 149 5.04 -12.37 7.86
C LEU A 149 4.78 -10.86 7.72
N LEU A 150 3.59 -10.48 7.30
CA LEU A 150 3.19 -9.08 7.13
C LEU A 150 3.19 -8.31 8.46
N ASP A 151 2.76 -8.94 9.56
CA ASP A 151 2.83 -8.34 10.90
C ASP A 151 4.28 -8.05 11.30
N ARG A 152 5.19 -8.98 11.02
CA ARG A 152 6.63 -8.75 11.22
C ARG A 152 7.14 -7.59 10.37
N HIS A 153 6.69 -7.46 9.12
CA HIS A 153 7.11 -6.37 8.23
C HIS A 153 6.74 -4.98 8.77
N ILE A 154 5.55 -4.86 9.36
CA ILE A 154 5.07 -3.65 10.03
C ILE A 154 6.02 -3.23 11.15
N GLU A 155 6.42 -4.17 12.01
CA GLU A 155 7.29 -3.90 13.16
C GLU A 155 8.72 -3.57 12.73
N GLU A 156 9.28 -4.34 11.80
CA GLU A 156 10.64 -4.13 11.28
C GLU A 156 10.77 -2.77 10.60
N TYR A 157 9.76 -2.38 9.81
CA TYR A 157 9.74 -1.09 9.15
C TYR A 157 9.65 0.06 10.17
N ALA A 158 8.76 -0.06 11.17
CA ALA A 158 8.65 0.92 12.24
C ALA A 158 9.95 1.04 13.06
N SER A 159 10.68 -0.07 13.27
CA SER A 159 12.00 -0.08 13.90
C SER A 159 13.06 0.62 13.04
N ALA A 160 13.06 0.37 11.73
CA ALA A 160 13.99 0.99 10.80
C ALA A 160 13.83 2.52 10.71
N LEU A 161 12.57 3.01 10.73
CA LEU A 161 12.27 4.45 10.74
C LEU A 161 12.91 5.18 11.94
N LYS A 162 13.12 4.50 13.07
CA LYS A 162 13.72 5.09 14.28
C LYS A 162 15.25 5.13 14.26
N LYS A 163 15.90 4.41 13.34
CA LYS A 163 17.36 4.24 13.31
C LYS A 163 18.02 5.21 12.34
N ARG A 164 18.06 4.85 11.04
CA ARG A 164 18.69 5.63 9.96
C ARG A 164 17.93 5.39 8.66
N ALA A 165 17.85 6.40 7.79
CA ALA A 165 17.16 6.29 6.50
C ALA A 165 17.66 5.13 5.62
N GLY A 166 18.96 4.82 5.64
CA GLY A 166 19.53 3.68 4.90
C GLY A 166 19.02 2.31 5.35
N ASP A 167 18.61 2.17 6.61
CA ASP A 167 18.07 0.91 7.15
C ASP A 167 16.68 0.62 6.57
N VAL A 168 15.90 1.68 6.30
CA VAL A 168 14.55 1.56 5.73
C VAL A 168 14.60 0.94 4.34
N VAL A 169 15.53 1.37 3.49
CA VAL A 169 15.71 0.83 2.13
C VAL A 169 16.07 -0.66 2.18
N LEU A 170 17.03 -1.03 3.03
CA LEU A 170 17.45 -2.43 3.18
C LEU A 170 16.32 -3.33 3.70
N VAL A 171 15.54 -2.83 4.67
CA VAL A 171 14.35 -3.54 5.18
C VAL A 171 13.32 -3.72 4.07
N ARG A 172 12.99 -2.68 3.31
CA ARG A 172 12.01 -2.77 2.20
C ARG A 172 12.42 -3.77 1.13
N GLU A 173 13.68 -3.75 0.70
CA GLU A 173 14.17 -4.69 -0.31
C GLU A 173 14.12 -6.15 0.17
N ARG A 174 14.39 -6.40 1.47
CA ARG A 174 14.17 -7.71 2.06
C ARG A 174 12.68 -8.08 2.06
N GLN A 175 11.82 -7.18 2.51
CA GLN A 175 10.38 -7.42 2.59
C GLN A 175 9.79 -7.77 1.22
N LYS A 176 10.20 -7.08 0.14
CA LYS A 176 9.78 -7.43 -1.23
C LYS A 176 10.16 -8.85 -1.64
N ARG A 177 11.36 -9.32 -1.27
CA ARG A 177 11.77 -10.71 -1.55
C ARG A 177 10.89 -11.69 -0.78
N GLU A 178 10.69 -11.46 0.51
CA GLU A 178 9.86 -12.31 1.36
C GLU A 178 8.39 -12.35 0.88
N MET A 179 7.90 -11.25 0.31
CA MET A 179 6.57 -11.18 -0.30
C MET A 179 6.45 -12.00 -1.58
N ARG A 180 7.45 -11.98 -2.45
CA ARG A 180 7.49 -12.87 -3.62
C ARG A 180 7.54 -14.34 -3.19
N ASP A 181 8.29 -14.65 -2.15
CA ASP A 181 8.33 -16.01 -1.60
C ASP A 181 6.99 -16.43 -0.98
N ALA A 182 6.28 -15.51 -0.33
CA ALA A 182 4.94 -15.74 0.21
C ALA A 182 3.91 -15.98 -0.89
N GLU A 183 3.92 -15.16 -1.94
CA GLU A 183 3.10 -15.34 -3.13
C GLU A 183 3.35 -16.72 -3.76
N MET A 184 4.62 -17.13 -3.92
CA MET A 184 4.94 -18.47 -4.44
C MET A 184 4.42 -19.61 -3.55
N ARG A 185 4.43 -19.45 -2.22
CA ARG A 185 3.87 -20.44 -1.30
C ARG A 185 2.34 -20.53 -1.41
N GLU A 186 1.67 -19.40 -1.53
CA GLU A 186 0.22 -19.36 -1.77
C GLU A 186 -0.14 -20.01 -3.12
N MET A 187 0.66 -19.76 -4.15
CA MET A 187 0.50 -20.41 -5.46
C MET A 187 0.71 -21.92 -5.41
N ALA A 188 1.65 -22.40 -4.59
CA ALA A 188 1.93 -23.83 -4.45
C ALA A 188 0.74 -24.62 -3.87
N VAL A 189 -0.15 -23.94 -3.12
CA VAL A 189 -1.38 -24.52 -2.55
C VAL A 189 -2.62 -24.16 -3.38
N GLY A 190 -2.43 -23.68 -4.61
CA GLY A 190 -3.50 -23.45 -5.58
C GLY A 190 -4.22 -22.11 -5.46
N LEU A 191 -3.66 -21.12 -4.76
CA LEU A 191 -4.12 -19.72 -4.87
C LEU A 191 -3.52 -19.07 -6.12
N GLY A 192 -4.17 -18.06 -6.68
CA GLY A 192 -3.64 -17.36 -7.83
C GLY A 192 -2.48 -16.44 -7.51
N LYS A 193 -1.86 -15.97 -8.59
CA LYS A 193 -0.88 -14.89 -8.53
C LYS A 193 -1.56 -13.61 -8.06
N TRP A 194 -0.85 -12.79 -7.30
CA TRP A 194 -1.30 -11.47 -6.92
C TRP A 194 -1.09 -10.49 -8.10
N SER A 195 -1.81 -10.68 -9.20
CA SER A 195 -1.80 -9.78 -10.37
C SER A 195 -2.82 -8.67 -10.23
#